data_AF-A0A256I6K4-F1
#
_entry.id   AF-A0A256I6K4-F1
#
_cell.length_a   1.000
_cell.length_b   1.000
_cell.length_c   1.000
_cell.angle_alpha   90.00
_cell.angle_beta   90.00
_cell.angle_gamma   90.00
#
_symmetry.space_group_name_H-M   'P 1'
#
loop_
_entity.id
_entity.type
_entity.pdbx_description
1 polymer ?
#
loop_
_entity_poly.entity_id
_entity_poly.type
_entity_poly.pdbx_seq_one_letter_code
_entity_poly.pdbx_strand_id
1 'polypeptide(L)'
;MEVPPNIDDARMVSFVTRFAGKDAPSRVLSAGSLAMVLLSAVGSVIAYGMLAEQLRIHWTLGMGPYYGPEFASTPLILTLFPVLVAATAVLACALDALLHDTAEFGAIRPYYVVAVLGTLGVLLGSQILLVVANL
;
A
#
# COMPACT_ATOMS: atom_id res chain seq x y z
N MET A 1 -29.34 -21.79 -29.31
CA MET A 1 -28.66 -22.36 -28.12
C MET A 1 -27.94 -21.22 -27.44
N GLU A 2 -28.55 -20.62 -26.41
CA GLU A 2 -27.87 -19.65 -25.56
C GLU A 2 -26.89 -20.41 -24.67
N VAL A 3 -25.60 -20.14 -24.83
CA VAL A 3 -24.56 -20.67 -23.95
C VAL A 3 -24.76 -19.99 -22.58
N PRO A 4 -25.00 -20.75 -21.50
CA PRO A 4 -25.18 -20.14 -20.18
C PRO A 4 -23.89 -19.39 -19.80
N PRO A 5 -24.01 -18.15 -19.27
CA PRO A 5 -22.84 -17.37 -18.92
C PRO A 5 -22.03 -18.11 -17.86
N ASN A 6 -20.72 -18.22 -18.12
CA ASN A 6 -19.75 -18.83 -17.21
C ASN A 6 -19.78 -18.07 -15.86
N ILE A 7 -20.19 -18.77 -14.80
CA ILE A 7 -20.41 -18.19 -13.47
C ILE A 7 -19.11 -17.61 -12.88
N ASP A 8 -17.97 -18.17 -13.27
CA ASP A 8 -16.65 -17.72 -12.81
C ASP A 8 -16.25 -16.36 -13.39
N ASP A 9 -16.57 -16.12 -14.67
CA ASP A 9 -16.33 -14.83 -15.32
C ASP A 9 -17.21 -13.74 -14.72
N ALA A 10 -18.47 -14.06 -14.40
CA ALA A 10 -19.38 -13.10 -13.78
C ALA A 10 -18.90 -12.67 -12.38
N ARG A 11 -18.35 -13.60 -11.58
CA ARG A 11 -17.78 -13.29 -10.26
C ARG A 11 -16.54 -12.42 -10.38
N MET A 12 -15.62 -12.77 -11.27
CA MET A 12 -14.38 -12.02 -11.47
C MET A 12 -14.67 -10.61 -12.00
N VAL A 13 -15.58 -10.48 -12.97
CA VAL A 13 -16.01 -9.17 -13.51
C VAL A 13 -16.73 -8.35 -12.43
N SER A 14 -17.57 -8.96 -11.59
CA SER A 14 -18.23 -8.26 -10.46
C SER A 14 -17.22 -7.76 -9.42
N PHE A 15 -16.16 -8.53 -9.18
CA PHE A 15 -15.09 -8.18 -8.26
C PHE A 15 -14.27 -7.01 -8.80
N VAL A 16 -13.85 -7.09 -10.07
CA VAL A 16 -13.11 -6.02 -10.74
C VAL A 16 -13.93 -4.73 -10.84
N THR A 17 -15.23 -4.82 -11.16
CA THR A 17 -16.11 -3.63 -11.19
C THR A 17 -16.40 -3.06 -9.81
N ARG A 18 -16.38 -3.87 -8.75
CA ARG A 18 -16.41 -3.38 -7.36
C ARG A 18 -15.14 -2.60 -7.01
N PHE A 19 -13.99 -3.02 -7.51
CA PHE A 19 -12.70 -2.33 -7.29
C PHE A 19 -12.52 -1.08 -8.17
N ALA A 20 -13.17 -1.01 -9.34
CA ALA A 20 -13.05 0.11 -10.27
C ALA A 20 -13.67 1.43 -9.75
N GLY A 21 -14.45 1.37 -8.67
CA GLY A 21 -15.03 2.55 -8.02
C GLY A 21 -16.15 3.21 -8.82
N LYS A 22 -17.39 2.97 -8.39
CA LYS A 22 -18.58 3.57 -9.04
C LYS A 22 -18.68 5.08 -8.80
N ASP A 23 -18.24 5.54 -7.64
CA ASP A 23 -18.42 6.92 -7.18
C ASP A 23 -17.10 7.65 -6.91
N ALA A 24 -17.16 8.99 -6.85
CA ALA A 24 -16.00 9.86 -6.66
C ALA A 24 -15.07 9.46 -5.48
N PRO A 25 -15.55 9.12 -4.26
CA PRO A 25 -14.67 8.74 -3.15
C PRO A 25 -13.91 7.44 -3.42
N SER A 26 -14.57 6.48 -4.07
CA SER A 26 -13.98 5.19 -4.44
C SER A 26 -12.88 5.37 -5.49
N ARG A 27 -13.12 6.25 -6.47
CA ARG A 27 -12.13 6.58 -7.51
C ARG A 27 -10.91 7.30 -6.93
N VAL A 28 -11.13 8.21 -5.98
CA VAL A 28 -10.03 8.88 -5.26
C VAL A 28 -9.21 7.86 -4.49
N LEU A 29 -9.86 6.90 -3.81
CA LEU A 29 -9.19 5.84 -3.08
C LEU A 29 -8.40 4.92 -4.02
N SER A 30 -9.00 4.44 -5.10
CA SER A 30 -8.34 3.52 -6.04
C SER A 30 -7.21 4.20 -6.82
N ALA A 31 -7.43 5.40 -7.35
CA ALA A 31 -6.39 6.14 -8.06
C ALA A 31 -5.28 6.60 -7.12
N GLY A 32 -5.63 7.09 -5.93
CA GLY A 32 -4.66 7.52 -4.92
C GLY A 32 -3.81 6.36 -4.41
N SER A 33 -4.42 5.22 -4.11
CA SER A 33 -3.69 4.02 -3.68
C SER A 33 -2.80 3.45 -4.77
N LEU A 34 -3.27 3.40 -6.03
CA LEU A 34 -2.45 3.01 -7.17
C LEU A 34 -1.23 3.93 -7.34
N ALA A 35 -1.44 5.25 -7.24
CA ALA A 35 -0.35 6.21 -7.31
C ALA A 35 0.68 5.98 -6.20
N MET A 36 0.24 5.70 -4.97
CA MET A 36 1.14 5.39 -3.84
C MET A 36 1.95 4.11 -4.07
N VAL A 37 1.34 3.06 -4.62
CA VAL A 37 2.04 1.81 -4.97
C VAL A 37 3.10 2.06 -6.03
N LEU A 38 2.76 2.77 -7.10
CA LEU A 38 3.69 3.11 -8.18
C LEU A 38 4.84 3.97 -7.67
N LEU A 39 4.55 4.97 -6.84
CA LEU A 39 5.55 5.85 -6.27
C LEU A 39 6.49 5.09 -5.32
N SER A 40 5.96 4.17 -4.52
CA SER A 40 6.75 3.29 -3.67
C SER A 40 7.65 2.36 -4.50
N ALA A 41 7.13 1.77 -5.58
CA ALA A 41 7.89 0.89 -6.46
C ALA A 41 9.02 1.62 -7.19
N VAL A 42 8.71 2.77 -7.82
CA VAL A 42 9.71 3.59 -8.53
C VAL A 42 10.76 4.12 -7.53
N GLY A 43 10.33 4.60 -6.37
CA GLY A 43 11.24 5.05 -5.31
C GLY A 43 12.18 3.94 -4.85
N SER A 44 11.68 2.71 -4.75
CA SER A 44 12.50 1.54 -4.39
C SER A 44 13.54 1.21 -5.45
N VAL A 45 13.17 1.28 -6.74
CA VAL A 45 14.11 1.05 -7.86
C VAL A 45 15.22 2.11 -7.87
N ILE A 46 14.85 3.38 -7.70
CA ILE A 46 15.83 4.49 -7.64
C ILE A 46 16.77 4.29 -6.44
N ALA A 47 16.20 4.02 -5.26
CA ALA A 47 16.95 3.85 -4.02
C ALA A 47 17.93 2.66 -4.10
N TYR A 48 17.56 1.57 -4.77
CA TYR A 48 18.44 0.41 -4.95
C TYR A 48 19.75 0.77 -5.68
N GLY A 49 19.71 1.74 -6.61
CA GLY A 49 20.91 2.22 -7.29
C GLY A 49 21.79 3.17 -6.48
N MET A 50 21.30 3.66 -5.34
CA MET A 50 22.00 4.63 -4.49
C MET A 50 22.48 4.06 -3.16
N LEU A 51 21.81 3.02 -2.66
CA LEU A 51 22.07 2.43 -1.34
C LEU A 51 23.10 1.30 -1.42
N ALA A 52 23.87 1.11 -0.34
CA ALA A 52 24.72 -0.07 -0.17
C ALA A 52 23.87 -1.35 -0.09
N GLU A 53 24.46 -2.55 -0.23
CA GLU A 53 23.71 -3.83 -0.15
C GLU A 53 23.08 -4.11 1.23
N GLN A 54 23.51 -3.38 2.26
CA GLN A 54 23.03 -3.51 3.62
C GLN A 54 22.59 -2.14 4.15
N LEU A 55 21.35 -2.05 4.61
CA LEU A 55 20.77 -0.88 5.25
C LEU A 55 21.00 -0.96 6.75
N ARG A 56 21.48 0.13 7.33
CA ARG A 56 21.49 0.29 8.78
C ARG A 56 20.07 0.53 9.24
N ILE A 57 19.60 -0.33 10.14
CA ILE A 57 18.27 -0.24 10.76
C ILE A 57 18.34 0.21 12.22
N HIS A 58 19.57 0.34 12.73
CA HIS A 58 19.84 0.66 14.12
C HIS A 58 20.55 2.02 14.26
N TRP A 59 19.85 2.99 14.83
CA TRP A 59 20.39 4.31 15.21
C TRP A 59 20.47 4.43 16.74
N THR A 60 21.17 3.46 17.33
CA THR A 60 21.77 3.44 18.66
C THR A 60 22.54 4.69 19.08
N LEU A 61 22.01 5.59 19.92
CA LEU A 61 22.83 6.51 20.73
C LEU A 61 23.59 5.74 21.84
N GLY A 62 24.48 4.81 21.47
CA GLY A 62 25.59 4.26 22.28
C GLY A 62 25.50 4.00 23.80
N MET A 63 24.31 3.88 24.43
CA MET A 63 24.17 3.95 25.90
C MET A 63 23.61 2.69 26.56
N GLY A 64 23.75 1.49 25.97
CA GLY A 64 23.28 0.25 26.60
C GLY A 64 23.70 -1.05 25.90
N PRO A 65 23.54 -2.21 26.58
CA PRO A 65 23.87 -3.52 26.02
C PRO A 65 23.01 -3.86 24.79
N TYR A 66 23.68 -4.41 23.79
CA TYR A 66 23.20 -4.59 22.42
C TYR A 66 22.40 -5.90 22.25
N TYR A 67 21.19 -5.82 21.68
CA TYR A 67 20.40 -6.97 21.26
C TYR A 67 19.67 -6.67 19.94
N GLY A 68 20.03 -7.36 18.85
CA GLY A 68 19.33 -7.28 17.56
C GLY A 68 20.25 -7.50 16.35
N PRO A 69 19.74 -7.38 15.11
CA PRO A 69 20.55 -7.21 13.89
C PRO A 69 20.80 -5.72 13.58
N GLU A 70 22.04 -5.35 13.25
CA GLU A 70 22.44 -3.95 12.95
C GLU A 70 22.02 -3.53 11.53
N PHE A 71 21.97 -4.51 10.63
CA PHE A 71 21.80 -4.32 9.20
C PHE A 71 20.68 -5.21 8.64
N ALA A 72 19.96 -4.70 7.66
CA ALA A 72 18.98 -5.44 6.87
C ALA A 72 19.39 -5.46 5.40
N SER A 73 18.99 -6.51 4.67
CA SER A 73 19.22 -6.59 3.24
C SER A 73 18.45 -5.49 2.50
N THR A 74 19.16 -4.64 1.78
CA THR A 74 18.59 -3.54 0.97
C THR A 74 17.52 -4.01 0.00
N PRO A 75 17.74 -5.02 -0.87
CA PRO A 75 16.70 -5.48 -1.78
C PRO A 75 15.46 -6.02 -1.05
N LEU A 76 15.64 -6.64 0.13
CA LEU A 76 14.52 -7.13 0.92
C LEU A 76 13.66 -5.96 1.44
N ILE A 77 14.28 -4.95 2.05
CA ILE A 77 13.55 -3.79 2.59
C ILE A 77 12.86 -3.01 1.47
N LEU A 78 13.57 -2.77 0.36
CA LEU A 78 13.02 -2.03 -0.78
C LEU A 78 11.91 -2.78 -1.51
N THR A 79 11.90 -4.11 -1.49
CA THR A 79 10.77 -4.89 -2.04
C THR A 79 9.59 -4.95 -1.06
N LEU A 80 9.85 -4.95 0.24
CA LEU A 80 8.82 -5.04 1.27
C LEU A 80 7.90 -3.81 1.28
N PHE A 81 8.43 -2.61 1.07
CA PHE A 81 7.62 -1.38 1.08
C PHE A 81 6.52 -1.36 0.01
N PRO A 82 6.80 -1.55 -1.29
CA PRO A 82 5.76 -1.64 -2.31
C PRO A 82 4.74 -2.73 -2.03
N VAL A 83 5.18 -3.88 -1.50
CA VAL A 83 4.31 -5.01 -1.14
C VAL A 83 3.35 -4.61 -0.01
N LEU A 84 3.84 -3.95 1.05
CA LEU A 84 3.01 -3.50 2.17
C LEU A 84 2.01 -2.41 1.74
N VAL A 85 2.44 -1.47 0.91
CA VAL A 85 1.58 -0.42 0.34
C VAL A 85 0.49 -1.06 -0.52
N ALA A 86 0.85 -2.01 -1.40
CA ALA A 86 -0.10 -2.72 -2.26
C ALA A 86 -1.08 -3.57 -1.45
N ALA A 87 -0.62 -4.33 -0.45
CA ALA A 87 -1.47 -5.15 0.40
C ALA A 87 -2.49 -4.28 1.16
N THR A 88 -2.04 -3.15 1.70
CA THR A 88 -2.90 -2.21 2.42
C THR A 88 -3.92 -1.55 1.50
N ALA A 89 -3.50 -1.17 0.28
CA ALA A 89 -4.38 -0.64 -0.75
C ALA A 89 -5.47 -1.64 -1.16
N VAL A 90 -5.10 -2.89 -1.44
CA VAL A 90 -6.03 -3.95 -1.81
C VAL A 90 -7.03 -4.22 -0.67
N LEU A 91 -6.54 -4.32 0.57
CA LEU A 91 -7.40 -4.52 1.73
C LEU A 91 -8.38 -3.36 1.90
N ALA A 92 -7.92 -2.12 1.76
CA ALA A 92 -8.76 -0.95 1.92
C ALA A 92 -9.85 -0.83 0.84
N CYS A 93 -9.50 -1.14 -0.42
CA CYS A 93 -10.46 -1.19 -1.52
C CYS A 93 -11.45 -2.35 -1.35
N ALA A 94 -11.00 -3.51 -0.85
CA ALA A 94 -11.89 -4.62 -0.54
C ALA A 94 -12.91 -4.25 0.54
N LEU A 95 -12.45 -3.61 1.63
CA LEU A 95 -13.32 -3.14 2.71
C LEU A 95 -14.30 -2.05 2.24
N ASP A 96 -13.84 -1.08 1.44
CA ASP A 96 -14.72 -0.06 0.84
C ASP A 96 -15.82 -0.70 0.00
N ALA A 97 -15.47 -1.70 -0.82
CA ALA A 97 -16.43 -2.41 -1.67
C ALA A 97 -17.39 -3.32 -0.88
N LEU A 98 -16.94 -3.90 0.24
CA LEU A 98 -17.77 -4.74 1.11
C LEU A 98 -18.76 -3.93 1.93
N LEU A 99 -18.36 -2.76 2.41
CA LEU A 99 -19.17 -1.91 3.28
C LEU A 99 -20.03 -0.89 2.52
N HIS A 100 -19.83 -0.78 1.21
CA HIS A 100 -20.47 0.23 0.35
C HIS A 100 -22.00 0.29 0.47
N ASP A 101 -22.65 -0.87 0.59
CA ASP A 101 -24.11 -0.98 0.63
C ASP A 101 -24.71 -0.65 2.01
N THR A 102 -23.88 -0.29 3.00
CA THR A 102 -24.34 0.05 4.35
C THR A 102 -24.52 1.56 4.52
N ALA A 103 -25.71 1.97 4.97
CA ALA A 103 -26.07 3.38 5.13
C ALA A 103 -25.15 4.11 6.14
N GLU A 104 -24.72 3.41 7.19
CA GLU A 104 -23.81 3.94 8.20
C GLU A 104 -22.42 4.25 7.63
N PHE A 105 -21.90 3.38 6.76
CA PHE A 105 -20.60 3.59 6.12
C PHE A 105 -20.61 4.79 5.18
N GLY A 106 -21.73 5.05 4.49
CA GLY A 106 -21.89 6.22 3.62
C GLY A 106 -21.54 7.54 4.30
N ALA A 107 -21.90 7.71 5.58
CA ALA A 107 -21.64 8.93 6.35
C ALA A 107 -20.16 9.08 6.77
N ILE A 108 -19.48 7.98 7.08
CA ILE A 108 -18.07 7.98 7.55
C ILE A 108 -17.05 7.78 6.43
N ARG A 109 -17.50 7.39 5.24
CA ARG A 109 -16.68 7.09 4.07
C ARG A 109 -15.63 8.15 3.71
N PRO A 110 -15.90 9.48 3.73
CA PRO A 110 -14.86 10.45 3.43
C PRO A 110 -13.71 10.42 4.46
N TYR A 111 -14.02 10.24 5.74
CA TYR A 111 -13.00 10.09 6.80
C TYR A 111 -12.20 8.81 6.63
N TYR A 112 -12.87 7.72 6.21
CA TYR A 112 -12.20 6.46 5.88
C TYR A 112 -11.19 6.63 4.73
N VAL A 113 -11.59 7.28 3.63
CA VAL A 113 -10.68 7.54 2.49
C VAL A 113 -9.46 8.35 2.93
N VAL A 114 -9.66 9.41 3.73
CA VAL A 114 -8.55 10.22 4.27
C VAL A 114 -7.66 9.38 5.19
N ALA A 115 -8.23 8.54 6.04
CA ALA A 115 -7.46 7.67 6.94
C ALA A 115 -6.61 6.64 6.17
N VAL A 116 -7.16 6.03 5.12
CA VAL A 116 -6.41 5.10 4.27
C VAL A 116 -5.28 5.82 3.53
N LEU A 117 -5.57 6.92 2.86
CA LEU A 117 -4.54 7.68 2.14
C LEU A 117 -3.48 8.23 3.09
N GLY A 118 -3.87 8.66 4.29
CA GLY A 118 -2.94 9.04 5.35
C GLY A 118 -2.03 7.88 5.78
N THR A 119 -2.59 6.68 5.95
CA THR A 119 -1.82 5.47 6.29
C THR A 119 -0.83 5.11 5.19
N LEU A 120 -1.26 5.12 3.93
CA LEU A 120 -0.36 4.89 2.79
C LEU A 120 0.72 5.97 2.68
N GLY A 121 0.37 7.23 2.97
CA GLY A 121 1.30 8.34 3.03
C GLY A 121 2.36 8.17 4.13
N VAL A 122 1.98 7.66 5.31
CA VAL A 122 2.93 7.33 6.39
C VAL A 122 3.86 6.19 5.98
N LEU A 123 3.35 5.14 5.32
CA LEU A 123 4.19 4.05 4.80
C LEU A 123 5.21 4.56 3.78
N LEU A 124 4.77 5.39 2.84
CA LEU A 124 5.65 5.99 1.84
C LEU A 124 6.65 6.96 2.48
N GLY A 125 6.21 7.80 3.43
CA GLY A 125 7.09 8.69 4.17
C GLY A 125 8.14 7.93 4.97
N SER A 126 7.77 6.80 5.56
CA SER A 126 8.70 5.90 6.27
C SER A 126 9.74 5.29 5.32
N GLN A 127 9.33 4.88 4.12
CA GLN A 127 10.25 4.42 3.07
C GLN A 127 11.25 5.53 2.70
N ILE A 128 10.78 6.75 2.43
CA ILE A 128 11.64 7.89 2.07
C ILE A 128 12.61 8.20 3.20
N LEU A 129 12.11 8.27 4.44
CA LEU A 129 12.94 8.56 5.61
C LEU A 129 14.04 7.50 5.79
N LEU A 130 13.71 6.22 5.58
CA LEU A 130 14.67 5.13 5.69
C LEU A 130 15.74 5.21 4.60
N VAL A 131 15.36 5.54 3.37
CA VAL A 131 16.29 5.78 2.25
C VAL A 131 17.21 6.96 2.55
N VAL A 132 16.65 8.10 2.98
CA VAL A 132 17.42 9.31 3.32
C VAL A 132 18.37 9.09 4.49
N ALA A 133 17.96 8.33 5.50
CA ALA A 133 18.81 8.01 6.65
C ALA A 133 19.98 7.06 6.32
N ASN A 134 19.96 6.42 5.14
CA ASN A 134 20.96 5.46 4.68
C ASN A 134 21.69 5.88 3.39
N LEU A 135 21.38 7.07 2.87
CA LEU A 135 22.16 7.76 1.82
C LEU A 135 23.43 8.35 2.43
#